data_AF-A0A973J8T1-F1
#
_entry.id   AF-A0A973J8T1-F1
#
_cell.length_a   1.000
_cell.length_b   1.000
_cell.length_c   1.000
_cell.angle_alpha   90.00
_cell.angle_beta   90.00
_cell.angle_gamma   90.00
#
_symmetry.space_group_name_H-M   'P 1'
#
loop_
_entity.id
_entity.type
_entity.pdbx_description
1 polymer ?
#
loop_
_entity_poly.entity_id
_entity_poly.type
_entity_poly.pdbx_seq_one_letter_code
_entity_poly.pdbx_strand_id
1 'polypeptide(L)'
;RNNTIDSLLVLTLLLAAWAFIRATETGKLRHLLLGALIVGLGFNIKMLQAYLALPAFFALYLLGARVGWWRKIWQLAVAGIVVLAVSFSWALAVDLTPPSQRPYVGSSTDNTVTELIIGHNGLSRLLGRGRTSISLGNSSQQQPGGSGGDADQATRPQGPDGANDGTQMTPPQMTGGTDGSNSQASRRPQPPSGAGQRPSGSGPGGQPPDGGGGMGGNEIGQAGWLRLVSSPLSNEVSWLLPFGLLGVALLSVGSRLRLPVEPRHQALVLWGGWLGTELVFFSMASFFHAYYLTMLAAPLAALVGMAATELWRMRERRPRIAIGLLLLAATGTLAAQYAMAGSYVSDRWWAPIAVAALAIGALLLFIAQRHQLAPLARAGFGLAVAATLVTPLVWSTLTTTDPSPNARLPHAYAGSSGRGGGGQSRNGDQVDTSLISFLEANTQDVEYLVAVPSANEGDVYVLATGRPVLYMGGFSGSDSVVSADDLAQMVDSGKLRYVLWGGDQRGNSDLSNWIASHATIVAGFDQVGGRGTTLYELR
;
A
#
# COMPACT_ATOMS: atom_id res chain seq x y z
N ARG A 1 -9.18 12.66 7.40
CA ARG A 1 -9.30 11.49 8.31
C ARG A 1 -7.95 10.89 8.68
N ASN A 2 -6.89 11.04 7.86
CA ASN A 2 -5.54 10.60 8.22
C ASN A 2 -4.60 11.80 8.36
N ASN A 3 -3.43 11.56 8.94
CA ASN A 3 -2.32 12.49 9.13
C ASN A 3 -1.14 12.17 8.19
N THR A 4 -1.39 11.55 7.04
CA THR A 4 -0.31 11.28 6.08
C THR A 4 0.04 12.52 5.27
N ILE A 5 1.25 12.53 4.75
CA ILE A 5 1.84 13.59 3.93
C ILE A 5 1.33 13.62 2.48
N ASP A 6 0.44 12.70 2.10
CA ASP A 6 0.00 12.57 0.70
C ASP A 6 -0.75 13.79 0.19
N SER A 7 -1.63 14.37 1.00
CA SER A 7 -2.37 15.58 0.61
C SER A 7 -1.42 16.77 0.41
N LEU A 8 -0.36 16.85 1.22
CA LEU A 8 0.69 17.85 1.09
C LEU A 8 1.49 17.64 -0.21
N LEU A 9 1.81 16.40 -0.55
CA LEU A 9 2.45 16.08 -1.83
C LEU A 9 1.57 16.48 -3.01
N VAL A 10 0.30 16.09 -3.01
CA VAL A 10 -0.64 16.41 -4.11
C VAL A 10 -0.75 17.92 -4.31
N LEU A 11 -0.91 18.70 -3.23
CA LEU A 11 -0.92 20.16 -3.30
C LEU A 11 0.39 20.71 -3.88
N THR A 12 1.54 20.20 -3.43
CA THR A 12 2.85 20.60 -3.92
C THR A 12 3.00 20.34 -5.42
N LEU A 13 2.56 19.18 -5.90
CA LEU A 13 2.61 18.84 -7.32
C LEU A 13 1.60 19.62 -8.18
N LEU A 14 0.46 20.02 -7.62
CA LEU A 14 -0.46 20.95 -8.30
C LEU A 14 0.17 22.34 -8.48
N LEU A 15 0.92 22.83 -7.49
CA LEU A 15 1.69 24.08 -7.62
C LEU A 15 2.82 23.94 -8.65
N ALA A 16 3.49 22.79 -8.70
CA ALA A 16 4.46 22.49 -9.75
C ALA A 16 3.78 22.48 -11.14
N ALA A 17 2.65 21.81 -11.28
CA ALA A 17 1.89 21.77 -12.53
C ALA A 17 1.53 23.19 -13.02
N TRP A 18 1.07 24.07 -12.12
CA TRP A 18 0.87 25.49 -12.43
C TRP A 18 2.14 26.15 -12.97
N ALA A 19 3.28 25.98 -12.29
CA ALA A 19 4.55 26.57 -12.72
C ALA A 19 5.00 26.04 -14.11
N PHE A 20 4.82 24.76 -14.39
CA PHE A 20 5.11 24.15 -15.70
C PHE A 20 4.15 24.64 -16.80
N ILE A 21 2.87 24.85 -16.50
CA ILE A 21 1.91 25.50 -17.43
C ILE A 21 2.42 26.90 -17.75
N ARG A 22 2.74 27.72 -16.73
CA ARG A 22 3.26 29.08 -16.93
C ARG A 22 4.59 29.10 -17.69
N ALA A 23 5.47 28.13 -17.46
CA ALA A 23 6.71 27.97 -18.20
C ALA A 23 6.45 27.69 -19.69
N THR A 24 5.50 26.79 -19.97
CA THR A 24 5.13 26.38 -21.32
C THR A 24 4.47 27.51 -22.12
N GLU A 25 3.57 28.26 -21.49
CA GLU A 25 2.90 29.42 -22.09
C GLU A 25 3.87 30.56 -22.40
N THR A 26 4.81 30.84 -21.48
CA THR A 26 5.66 32.03 -21.56
C THR A 26 7.05 31.77 -22.16
N GLY A 27 7.50 30.51 -22.23
CA GLY A 27 8.86 30.13 -22.61
C GLY A 27 9.95 30.60 -21.61
N LYS A 28 9.57 31.21 -20.48
CA LYS A 28 10.51 31.82 -19.52
C LYS A 28 11.11 30.76 -18.59
N LEU A 29 12.45 30.70 -18.54
CA LEU A 29 13.21 29.78 -17.70
C LEU A 29 12.82 29.85 -16.21
N ARG A 30 12.58 31.06 -15.68
CA ARG A 30 12.25 31.24 -14.25
C ARG A 30 11.07 30.40 -13.75
N HIS A 31 10.03 30.23 -14.57
CA HIS A 31 8.86 29.44 -14.19
C HIS A 31 9.17 27.94 -14.26
N LEU A 32 10.02 27.53 -15.19
CA LEU A 32 10.50 26.15 -15.28
C LEU A 32 11.37 25.80 -14.07
N LEU A 33 12.26 26.71 -13.65
CA LEU A 33 13.08 26.52 -12.44
C LEU A 33 12.24 26.53 -11.16
N LEU A 34 11.18 27.37 -11.10
CA LEU A 34 10.22 27.32 -10.00
C LEU A 34 9.51 25.96 -9.95
N GLY A 35 9.05 25.45 -11.09
CA GLY A 35 8.45 24.11 -11.18
C GLY A 35 9.42 23.01 -10.74
N ALA A 36 10.68 23.08 -11.18
CA ALA A 36 11.74 22.15 -10.78
C ALA A 36 12.02 22.18 -9.27
N LEU A 37 12.12 23.38 -8.68
CA LEU A 37 12.27 23.57 -7.24
C LEU A 37 11.10 22.92 -6.48
N ILE A 38 9.86 23.18 -6.90
CA ILE A 38 8.67 22.64 -6.23
C ILE A 38 8.60 21.12 -6.35
N VAL A 39 8.96 20.52 -7.49
CA VAL A 39 9.08 19.06 -7.62
C VAL A 39 10.15 18.52 -6.66
N GLY A 40 11.29 19.20 -6.55
CA GLY A 40 12.35 18.84 -5.60
C GLY A 40 11.88 18.88 -4.13
N LEU A 41 11.05 19.86 -3.76
CA LEU A 41 10.38 19.90 -2.46
C LEU A 41 9.38 18.75 -2.31
N GLY A 42 8.61 18.43 -3.35
CA GLY A 42 7.74 17.26 -3.42
C GLY A 42 8.48 15.95 -3.13
N PHE A 43 9.69 15.81 -3.65
CA PHE A 43 10.56 14.68 -3.34
C PHE A 43 10.97 14.64 -1.86
N ASN A 44 11.28 15.77 -1.23
CA ASN A 44 11.57 15.76 0.21
C ASN A 44 10.32 15.50 1.06
N ILE A 45 9.12 15.73 0.51
CA ILE A 45 7.86 15.30 1.15
C ILE A 45 7.74 13.78 1.04
N LYS A 46 7.84 13.19 -0.16
CA LYS A 46 7.55 11.75 -0.35
C LYS A 46 8.37 11.03 -1.43
N MET A 47 9.67 11.27 -1.44
CA MET A 47 10.68 10.61 -2.27
C MET A 47 10.24 10.42 -3.73
N LEU A 48 10.53 9.25 -4.31
CA LEU A 48 10.28 8.91 -5.71
C LEU A 48 8.80 8.94 -6.11
N GLN A 49 7.86 8.93 -5.16
CA GLN A 49 6.44 9.09 -5.50
C GLN A 49 6.15 10.46 -6.12
N ALA A 50 6.89 11.50 -5.74
CA ALA A 50 6.79 12.82 -6.36
C ALA A 50 7.20 12.82 -7.85
N TYR A 51 8.08 11.89 -8.25
CA TYR A 51 8.58 11.80 -9.61
C TYR A 51 7.61 11.10 -10.58
N LEU A 52 6.52 10.48 -10.09
CA LEU A 52 5.53 9.88 -10.98
C LEU A 52 4.82 10.92 -11.87
N ALA A 53 4.71 12.18 -11.42
CA ALA A 53 4.17 13.28 -12.24
C ALA A 53 5.22 13.92 -13.18
N LEU A 54 6.51 13.71 -12.90
CA LEU A 54 7.61 14.43 -13.56
C LEU A 54 7.69 14.19 -15.08
N PRO A 55 7.49 12.97 -15.61
CA PRO A 55 7.45 12.74 -17.05
C PRO A 55 6.42 13.62 -17.76
N ALA A 56 5.24 13.82 -17.17
CA ALA A 56 4.18 14.64 -17.73
C ALA A 56 4.55 16.14 -17.74
N PHE A 57 5.20 16.62 -16.68
CA PHE A 57 5.66 18.01 -16.57
C PHE A 57 6.73 18.33 -17.61
N PHE A 58 7.71 17.44 -17.78
CA PHE A 58 8.78 17.61 -18.75
C PHE A 58 8.25 17.48 -20.18
N ALA A 59 7.35 16.52 -20.43
CA ALA A 59 6.69 16.37 -21.74
C ALA A 59 5.84 17.61 -22.09
N LEU A 60 5.13 18.19 -21.13
CA LEU A 60 4.35 19.41 -21.34
C LEU A 60 5.25 20.55 -21.86
N TYR A 61 6.40 20.78 -21.23
CA TYR A 61 7.32 21.82 -21.66
C TYR A 61 7.98 21.50 -23.00
N LEU A 62 8.49 20.27 -23.15
CA LEU A 62 9.18 19.83 -24.37
C LEU A 62 8.27 19.92 -25.60
N LEU A 63 7.02 19.47 -25.48
CA LEU A 63 6.09 19.42 -26.59
C LEU A 63 5.35 20.76 -26.77
N GLY A 64 5.09 21.51 -25.70
CA GLY A 64 4.21 22.68 -25.73
C GLY A 64 4.91 24.04 -25.83
N ALA A 65 6.14 24.17 -25.34
CA ALA A 65 6.80 25.48 -25.28
C ALA A 65 7.14 26.01 -26.69
N ARG A 66 6.90 27.30 -26.93
CA ARG A 66 7.21 27.97 -28.21
C ARG A 66 8.63 28.55 -28.21
N VAL A 67 9.62 27.70 -27.93
CA VAL A 67 11.05 28.04 -27.96
C VAL A 67 11.80 27.03 -28.84
N GLY A 68 12.98 27.40 -29.34
CA GLY A 68 13.79 26.51 -30.20
C GLY A 68 14.15 25.18 -29.51
N TRP A 69 14.26 24.09 -30.28
CA TRP A 69 14.46 22.73 -29.75
C TRP A 69 15.67 22.63 -28.80
N TRP A 70 16.82 23.16 -29.19
CA TRP A 70 18.03 23.16 -28.34
C TRP A 70 17.84 23.94 -27.04
N ARG A 71 17.08 25.03 -27.09
CA ARG A 71 16.76 25.80 -25.89
C ARG A 71 15.86 25.00 -24.95
N LYS A 72 14.90 24.23 -25.46
CA LYS A 72 14.08 23.32 -24.63
C LYS A 72 14.94 22.30 -23.90
N ILE A 73 15.83 21.64 -24.63
CA ILE A 73 16.73 20.62 -24.07
C ILE A 73 17.61 21.23 -22.99
N TRP A 74 18.26 22.38 -23.26
CA TRP A 74 19.09 23.06 -22.27
C TRP A 74 18.28 23.50 -21.04
N GLN A 75 17.10 24.10 -21.23
CA GLN A 75 16.26 24.56 -20.11
C GLN A 75 15.77 23.39 -19.25
N LEU A 76 15.40 22.26 -19.88
CA LEU A 76 15.02 21.04 -19.18
C LEU A 76 16.22 20.39 -18.47
N ALA A 77 17.43 20.45 -19.04
CA ALA A 77 18.64 19.98 -18.37
C ALA A 77 18.93 20.79 -17.11
N VAL A 78 18.87 22.13 -17.19
CA VAL A 78 19.03 23.00 -16.01
C VAL A 78 17.93 22.75 -14.99
N ALA A 79 16.68 22.58 -15.43
CA ALA A 79 15.58 22.23 -14.54
C ALA A 79 15.80 20.86 -13.87
N GLY A 80 16.31 19.86 -14.59
CA GLY A 80 16.67 18.55 -14.05
C GLY A 80 17.75 18.65 -12.97
N ILE A 81 18.77 19.47 -13.18
CA ILE A 81 19.79 19.74 -12.15
C ILE A 81 19.15 20.33 -10.89
N VAL A 82 18.24 21.29 -11.03
CA VAL A 82 17.53 21.88 -9.88
C VAL A 82 16.66 20.85 -9.17
N VAL A 83 15.91 20.01 -9.89
CA VAL A 83 15.12 18.92 -9.30
C VAL A 83 16.04 18.03 -8.46
N LEU A 84 17.14 17.53 -9.03
CA LEU A 84 18.06 16.63 -8.35
C LEU A 84 18.75 17.29 -7.15
N ALA A 85 19.26 18.52 -7.31
CA ALA A 85 19.94 19.24 -6.24
C ALA A 85 19.04 19.48 -5.03
N VAL A 86 17.77 19.84 -5.25
CA VAL A 86 16.80 20.05 -4.17
C VAL A 86 16.37 18.71 -3.58
N SER A 87 16.05 17.72 -4.41
CA SER A 87 15.62 16.38 -3.99
C SER A 87 16.63 15.68 -3.09
N PHE A 88 17.92 15.71 -3.46
CA PHE A 88 18.97 15.02 -2.71
C PHE A 88 19.62 15.88 -1.63
N SER A 89 19.19 17.13 -1.44
CA SER A 89 19.80 18.03 -0.44
C SER A 89 19.77 17.48 0.99
N TRP A 90 18.62 16.95 1.43
CA TRP A 90 18.50 16.32 2.74
C TRP A 90 19.26 15.00 2.83
N ALA A 91 19.14 14.14 1.80
CA ALA A 91 19.85 12.87 1.74
C ALA A 91 21.37 13.07 1.86
N LEU A 92 21.91 14.03 1.11
CA LEU A 92 23.33 14.38 1.15
C LEU A 92 23.74 14.90 2.52
N ALA A 93 22.94 15.75 3.15
CA ALA A 93 23.24 16.27 4.49
C ALA A 93 23.30 15.14 5.55
N VAL A 94 22.36 14.19 5.49
CA VAL A 94 22.34 13.03 6.40
C VAL A 94 23.50 12.08 6.11
N ASP A 95 23.71 11.72 4.84
CA ASP A 95 24.73 10.74 4.45
C ASP A 95 26.16 11.26 4.67
N LEU A 96 26.38 12.58 4.60
CA LEU A 96 27.65 13.23 4.96
C LEU A 96 27.85 13.42 6.48
N THR A 97 26.78 13.32 7.28
CA THR A 97 26.90 13.41 8.74
C THR A 97 27.42 12.07 9.27
N PRO A 98 28.50 12.04 10.08
CA PRO A 98 29.06 10.81 10.62
C PRO A 98 27.98 9.96 11.31
N PRO A 99 27.94 8.63 11.12
CA PRO A 99 26.92 7.76 11.73
C PRO A 99 26.80 7.91 13.25
N SER A 100 27.89 8.23 13.95
CA SER A 100 27.88 8.47 15.41
C SER A 100 27.22 9.79 15.84
N GLN A 101 26.91 10.68 14.90
CA GLN A 101 26.30 12.00 15.14
C GLN A 101 24.86 12.09 14.61
N ARG A 102 24.28 10.97 14.16
CA ARG A 102 22.92 10.93 13.61
C ARG A 102 22.20 9.64 13.97
N PRO A 103 20.85 9.64 13.96
CA PRO A 103 20.08 8.40 14.05
C PRO A 103 20.35 7.45 12.89
N TYR A 104 20.10 6.16 13.12
CA TYR A 104 20.12 5.14 12.07
C TYR A 104 19.02 5.41 11.03
N VAL A 105 19.35 5.28 9.75
CA VAL A 105 18.40 5.40 8.64
C VAL A 105 17.68 4.06 8.47
N GLY A 106 16.50 3.93 9.09
CA GLY A 106 15.69 2.71 9.02
C GLY A 106 15.27 2.34 7.59
N SER A 107 14.93 1.06 7.38
CA SER A 107 14.63 0.49 6.06
C SER A 107 15.77 0.64 5.03
N SER A 108 17.00 0.80 5.51
CA SER A 108 18.22 0.74 4.70
C SER A 108 19.17 -0.34 5.19
N THR A 109 19.96 -0.89 4.26
CA THR A 109 20.95 -1.94 4.56
C THR A 109 22.33 -1.41 4.95
N ASP A 110 22.63 -0.15 4.63
CA ASP A 110 23.95 0.47 4.84
C ASP A 110 23.89 1.77 5.67
N ASN A 111 22.75 2.01 6.34
CA ASN A 111 22.52 3.21 7.15
C ASN A 111 22.60 4.52 6.33
N THR A 112 22.24 4.50 5.04
CA THR A 112 22.18 5.69 4.18
C THR A 112 20.77 6.00 3.69
N VAL A 113 20.48 7.29 3.54
CA VAL A 113 19.27 7.79 2.90
C VAL A 113 19.27 7.45 1.40
N THR A 114 20.44 7.44 0.77
CA THR A 114 20.58 7.07 -0.63
C THR A 114 20.08 5.65 -0.91
N GLU A 115 20.45 4.67 -0.08
CA GLU A 115 19.94 3.31 -0.19
C GLU A 115 18.43 3.27 0.09
N LEU A 116 17.95 3.98 1.12
CA LEU A 116 16.51 4.08 1.40
C LEU A 116 15.72 4.60 0.18
N ILE A 117 16.26 5.59 -0.53
CA ILE A 117 15.64 6.18 -1.73
C ILE A 117 15.66 5.18 -2.88
N ILE A 118 16.83 4.66 -3.25
CA ILE A 118 17.04 3.90 -4.49
C ILE A 118 16.63 2.43 -4.30
N GLY A 119 17.01 1.84 -3.17
CA GLY A 119 16.74 0.47 -2.79
C GLY A 119 15.30 0.27 -2.33
N HIS A 120 14.96 0.69 -1.11
CA HIS A 120 13.66 0.42 -0.51
C HIS A 120 12.50 1.15 -1.23
N ASN A 121 12.64 2.47 -1.45
CA ASN A 121 11.58 3.27 -2.08
C ASN A 121 11.56 3.20 -3.62
N GLY A 122 12.62 2.69 -4.25
CA GLY A 122 12.75 2.57 -5.69
C GLY A 122 12.65 1.13 -6.18
N LEU A 123 13.81 0.49 -6.33
CA LEU A 123 13.98 -0.84 -6.94
C LEU A 123 13.11 -1.91 -6.28
N SER A 124 13.04 -1.93 -4.95
CA SER A 124 12.27 -2.94 -4.20
C SER A 124 10.76 -2.87 -4.50
N ARG A 125 10.25 -1.68 -4.83
CA ARG A 125 8.84 -1.50 -5.22
C ARG A 125 8.53 -2.05 -6.60
N LEU A 126 9.49 -2.07 -7.52
CA LEU A 126 9.30 -2.59 -8.87
C LEU A 126 9.62 -4.09 -8.95
N LEU A 127 10.77 -4.49 -8.42
CA LEU A 127 11.32 -5.84 -8.55
C LEU A 127 10.82 -6.82 -7.48
N GLY A 128 10.20 -6.31 -6.41
CA GLY A 128 9.74 -7.10 -5.28
C GLY A 128 10.85 -7.44 -4.29
N ARG A 129 10.48 -7.85 -3.07
CA ARG A 129 11.39 -8.22 -1.98
C ARG A 129 11.91 -9.65 -2.20
N GLY A 130 12.64 -9.86 -3.29
CA GLY A 130 13.21 -11.16 -3.68
C GLY A 130 14.68 -11.00 -4.09
N ARG A 131 15.59 -11.27 -3.14
CA ARG A 131 17.00 -11.65 -3.37
C ARG A 131 17.65 -11.06 -4.63
N THR A 132 17.84 -9.76 -4.67
CA THR A 132 18.94 -9.16 -5.42
C THR A 132 19.43 -7.98 -4.62
N SER A 133 20.34 -8.27 -3.69
CA SER A 133 21.39 -7.32 -3.34
C SER A 133 22.09 -6.96 -4.66
N ILE A 134 21.68 -5.87 -5.29
CA ILE A 134 22.55 -5.19 -6.25
C ILE A 134 23.60 -4.50 -5.37
N SER A 135 24.56 -5.29 -4.93
CA SER A 135 25.80 -4.81 -4.34
C SER A 135 26.56 -4.12 -5.47
N LEU A 136 26.39 -2.81 -5.57
CA LEU A 136 27.30 -1.96 -6.32
C LEU A 136 28.55 -1.77 -5.46
N GLY A 137 29.42 -2.78 -5.50
CA GLY A 137 30.86 -2.70 -5.23
C GLY A 137 31.30 -2.27 -3.84
N ASN A 138 31.75 -3.23 -3.03
CA ASN A 138 33.11 -3.17 -2.46
C ASN A 138 33.59 -4.59 -2.11
N SER A 139 34.37 -5.19 -3.02
CA SER A 139 35.07 -6.46 -2.79
C SER A 139 36.47 -6.18 -2.27
N SER A 140 36.63 -6.13 -0.94
CA SER A 140 37.95 -6.37 -0.32
C SER A 140 37.83 -6.55 1.19
N GLN A 141 37.78 -7.81 1.63
CA GLN A 141 38.69 -8.34 2.66
C GLN A 141 38.43 -9.83 2.80
N GLN A 142 39.32 -10.59 2.16
CA GLN A 142 39.43 -12.03 2.24
C GLN A 142 40.75 -12.30 2.97
N GLN A 143 40.72 -13.05 4.06
CA GLN A 143 41.90 -13.69 4.66
C GLN A 143 41.47 -14.92 5.49
N PRO A 144 42.35 -15.90 5.75
CA PRO A 144 42.18 -17.24 5.15
C PRO A 144 42.20 -18.41 6.15
N GLY A 145 41.66 -19.55 5.71
CA GLY A 145 42.22 -20.89 5.95
C GLY A 145 41.90 -21.62 7.26
N GLY A 146 41.23 -22.77 7.14
CA GLY A 146 41.16 -23.81 8.17
C GLY A 146 40.50 -25.08 7.62
N SER A 147 41.31 -26.07 7.25
CA SER A 147 40.94 -27.34 6.62
C SER A 147 40.88 -28.51 7.60
N GLY A 148 39.97 -29.46 7.36
CA GLY A 148 39.91 -30.83 7.92
C GLY A 148 38.49 -31.19 8.35
N GLY A 149 37.88 -32.34 8.07
CA GLY A 149 38.22 -33.60 7.42
C GLY A 149 36.98 -34.52 7.49
N ASP A 150 36.92 -35.55 6.65
CA ASP A 150 35.77 -36.38 6.27
C ASP A 150 35.10 -37.29 7.34
N ALA A 151 33.90 -37.77 6.94
CA ALA A 151 33.26 -39.09 7.19
C ALA A 151 32.20 -39.20 8.31
N ASP A 152 30.93 -39.47 7.92
CA ASP A 152 30.35 -40.83 7.98
C ASP A 152 28.90 -40.90 7.46
N GLN A 153 28.65 -41.82 6.53
CA GLN A 153 27.33 -42.21 5.99
C GLN A 153 27.29 -43.75 5.85
N ALA A 154 26.33 -44.43 6.49
CA ALA A 154 25.92 -45.82 6.20
C ALA A 154 24.51 -46.07 6.77
N THR A 155 23.43 -46.27 5.96
CA THR A 155 22.82 -47.54 5.46
C THR A 155 22.51 -48.58 6.55
N ARG A 156 21.34 -49.26 6.68
CA ARG A 156 20.36 -49.97 5.78
C ARG A 156 19.36 -50.76 6.71
N PRO A 157 18.46 -51.71 6.30
CA PRO A 157 17.79 -52.04 5.02
C PRO A 157 16.25 -52.39 5.13
N GLN A 158 15.62 -52.69 3.98
CA GLN A 158 14.24 -53.21 3.77
C GLN A 158 14.17 -54.73 3.47
N GLY A 159 12.98 -55.33 3.69
CA GLY A 159 12.37 -56.47 2.95
C GLY A 159 11.78 -57.61 3.84
N PRO A 160 10.89 -58.51 3.36
CA PRO A 160 9.99 -58.50 2.17
C PRO A 160 8.53 -59.01 2.44
N ASP A 161 7.75 -59.19 1.36
CA ASP A 161 6.30 -59.50 1.21
C ASP A 161 5.77 -60.87 1.71
N GLY A 162 4.44 -60.99 1.90
CA GLY A 162 3.69 -62.26 2.01
C GLY A 162 2.17 -62.11 2.26
N ALA A 163 1.33 -62.90 1.59
CA ALA A 163 -0.12 -62.72 1.38
C ALA A 163 -1.06 -63.67 2.18
N ASN A 164 -2.33 -63.24 2.28
CA ASN A 164 -3.62 -63.98 2.30
C ASN A 164 -4.13 -64.84 3.49
N ASP A 165 -5.48 -64.96 3.49
CA ASP A 165 -6.45 -65.72 4.30
C ASP A 165 -6.86 -65.10 5.66
N GLY A 166 -8.12 -65.02 6.07
CA GLY A 166 -9.39 -65.50 5.56
C GLY A 166 -10.39 -65.67 6.71
N THR A 167 -11.67 -65.41 6.43
CA THR A 167 -12.89 -65.90 7.12
C THR A 167 -13.50 -65.19 8.35
N GLN A 168 -14.83 -65.14 8.25
CA GLN A 168 -15.90 -64.55 9.04
C GLN A 168 -16.14 -65.27 10.38
N MET A 169 -16.80 -64.59 11.34
CA MET A 169 -18.07 -65.03 11.94
C MET A 169 -18.62 -64.01 12.95
N THR A 170 -19.94 -63.78 12.87
CA THR A 170 -20.86 -63.10 13.79
C THR A 170 -21.97 -64.10 14.15
N PRO A 171 -22.95 -63.84 15.06
CA PRO A 171 -23.03 -63.08 16.33
C PRO A 171 -23.65 -64.01 17.43
N PRO A 172 -24.43 -63.62 18.49
CA PRO A 172 -25.69 -62.85 18.42
C PRO A 172 -25.95 -61.84 19.56
N GLN A 173 -26.96 -60.99 19.29
CA GLN A 173 -27.60 -60.01 20.17
C GLN A 173 -28.41 -60.65 21.32
N MET A 174 -28.55 -59.92 22.43
CA MET A 174 -29.76 -59.93 23.25
C MET A 174 -30.11 -58.54 23.78
N THR A 175 -31.42 -58.36 23.89
CA THR A 175 -32.27 -57.18 24.10
C THR A 175 -32.48 -56.81 25.57
N GLY A 176 -32.84 -55.54 25.84
CA GLY A 176 -33.78 -55.22 26.93
C GLY A 176 -33.60 -53.89 27.66
N GLY A 177 -34.66 -53.05 27.65
CA GLY A 177 -35.24 -52.51 28.89
C GLY A 177 -34.88 -51.08 29.35
N THR A 178 -35.73 -50.12 28.97
CA THR A 178 -36.47 -49.13 29.80
C THR A 178 -35.82 -48.28 30.91
N ASP A 179 -36.13 -46.97 30.80
CA ASP A 179 -36.51 -45.97 31.82
C ASP A 179 -35.49 -45.35 32.79
N GLY A 180 -35.55 -44.01 32.91
CA GLY A 180 -35.28 -43.30 34.16
C GLY A 180 -34.34 -42.08 34.13
N SER A 181 -34.94 -40.88 34.09
CA SER A 181 -34.60 -39.62 34.79
C SER A 181 -33.14 -39.13 34.98
N ASN A 182 -32.95 -37.86 34.59
CA ASN A 182 -32.15 -36.78 35.22
C ASN A 182 -30.83 -37.11 35.93
N SER A 183 -29.73 -36.51 35.48
CA SER A 183 -28.95 -35.52 36.25
C SER A 183 -27.63 -35.13 35.56
N GLN A 184 -27.06 -34.04 36.05
CA GLN A 184 -26.04 -33.18 35.47
C GLN A 184 -24.66 -33.83 35.24
N ALA A 185 -23.95 -33.16 34.35
CA ALA A 185 -22.52 -32.81 34.43
C ALA A 185 -21.50 -33.72 33.73
N SER A 186 -20.59 -33.00 33.06
CA SER A 186 -19.16 -33.28 32.93
C SER A 186 -18.67 -34.05 31.70
N ARG A 187 -17.86 -33.30 30.94
CA ARG A 187 -16.61 -33.69 30.24
C ARG A 187 -16.71 -34.08 28.75
N ARG A 188 -15.91 -33.31 27.99
CA ARG A 188 -15.16 -33.62 26.76
C ARG A 188 -15.93 -34.25 25.57
N PRO A 189 -16.00 -33.55 24.42
CA PRO A 189 -16.24 -34.21 23.15
C PRO A 189 -14.92 -34.65 22.49
N GLN A 190 -14.78 -35.96 22.28
CA GLN A 190 -14.03 -36.54 21.16
C GLN A 190 -15.00 -36.77 19.96
N PRO A 191 -14.50 -36.96 18.73
CA PRO A 191 -15.09 -36.43 17.51
C PRO A 191 -16.08 -37.39 16.84
N PRO A 192 -16.91 -36.92 15.89
CA PRO A 192 -17.44 -37.77 14.84
C PRO A 192 -16.72 -37.49 13.51
N SER A 193 -16.09 -38.55 13.01
CA SER A 193 -15.86 -38.77 11.58
C SER A 193 -17.19 -39.02 10.87
N GLY A 194 -17.46 -38.27 9.81
CA GLY A 194 -18.58 -38.48 8.89
C GLY A 194 -18.16 -38.09 7.47
N ALA A 195 -17.98 -39.09 6.63
CA ALA A 195 -17.44 -39.01 5.29
C ALA A 195 -18.38 -38.30 4.30
N GLY A 196 -17.81 -37.46 3.44
CA GLY A 196 -18.39 -37.00 2.19
C GLY A 196 -17.32 -37.08 1.10
N GLN A 197 -17.44 -38.09 0.24
CA GLN A 197 -16.54 -38.40 -0.88
C GLN A 197 -16.40 -37.20 -1.84
N ARG A 198 -15.18 -36.89 -2.27
CA ARG A 198 -14.90 -36.03 -3.43
C ARG A 198 -14.33 -36.88 -4.58
N PRO A 199 -14.78 -36.70 -5.84
CA PRO A 199 -14.19 -37.40 -6.98
C PRO A 199 -12.83 -36.82 -7.34
N SER A 200 -11.90 -37.71 -7.68
CA SER A 200 -10.60 -37.39 -8.27
C SER A 200 -10.78 -36.85 -9.70
N GLY A 201 -10.58 -35.55 -9.86
CA GLY A 201 -10.44 -34.87 -11.15
C GLY A 201 -9.04 -34.30 -11.30
N SER A 202 -8.22 -34.94 -12.13
CA SER A 202 -6.91 -34.47 -12.57
C SER A 202 -7.07 -33.25 -13.51
N GLY A 203 -6.55 -32.09 -13.10
CA GLY A 203 -6.43 -30.89 -13.93
C GLY A 203 -5.11 -30.17 -13.62
N PRO A 204 -4.43 -29.57 -14.62
CA PRO A 204 -3.11 -28.98 -14.43
C PRO A 204 -3.25 -27.60 -13.76
N GLY A 205 -3.18 -27.59 -12.43
CA GLY A 205 -3.17 -26.38 -11.62
C GLY A 205 -2.03 -26.47 -10.62
N GLY A 206 -0.80 -26.20 -11.08
CA GLY A 206 0.33 -25.98 -10.19
C GLY A 206 0.02 -24.78 -9.31
N GLN A 207 -0.25 -25.03 -8.03
CA GLN A 207 -0.25 -24.01 -7.00
C GLN A 207 1.14 -23.36 -7.04
N PRO A 208 1.28 -22.05 -7.31
CA PRO A 208 2.58 -21.42 -7.17
C PRO A 208 3.00 -21.51 -5.70
N PRO A 209 4.30 -21.65 -5.41
CA PRO A 209 4.79 -21.81 -4.04
C PRO A 209 4.35 -20.60 -3.23
N ASP A 210 3.91 -20.83 -1.99
CA ASP A 210 3.62 -19.80 -1.01
C ASP A 210 4.79 -18.80 -0.92
N GLY A 211 4.64 -17.71 -1.66
CA GLY A 211 5.56 -16.58 -1.65
C GLY A 211 5.45 -15.91 -0.30
N GLY A 212 6.53 -15.97 0.47
CA GLY A 212 6.63 -15.39 1.81
C GLY A 212 5.95 -14.04 1.89
N GLY A 213 5.04 -13.90 2.86
CA GLY A 213 4.20 -12.73 3.08
C GLY A 213 5.01 -11.44 3.14
N GLY A 214 5.10 -10.77 1.99
CA GLY A 214 5.43 -9.36 1.93
C GLY A 214 4.27 -8.57 2.52
N MET A 215 4.60 -7.54 3.30
CA MET A 215 3.72 -6.68 4.09
C MET A 215 2.61 -5.94 3.30
N GLY A 216 2.40 -6.25 2.02
CA GLY A 216 1.38 -5.66 1.15
C GLY A 216 0.63 -6.63 0.23
N GLY A 217 0.87 -7.96 0.30
CA GLY A 217 0.24 -8.93 -0.60
C GLY A 217 -1.30 -8.92 -0.58
N ASN A 218 -1.89 -8.68 0.59
CA ASN A 218 -3.34 -8.55 0.76
C ASN A 218 -3.88 -7.13 0.51
N GLU A 219 -3.03 -6.11 0.46
CA GLU A 219 -3.46 -4.70 0.35
C GLU A 219 -3.60 -4.24 -1.10
N ILE A 220 -2.75 -4.73 -2.00
CA ILE A 220 -2.67 -4.22 -3.39
C ILE A 220 -3.22 -5.19 -4.45
N GLY A 221 -3.54 -6.43 -4.06
CA GLY A 221 -4.01 -7.47 -4.98
C GLY A 221 -3.00 -7.88 -6.05
N GLN A 222 -3.48 -8.66 -7.03
CA GLN A 222 -2.63 -9.20 -8.09
C GLN A 222 -2.14 -8.12 -9.06
N ALA A 223 -0.88 -8.20 -9.51
CA ALA A 223 -0.35 -7.35 -10.56
C ALA A 223 -1.12 -7.51 -11.87
N GLY A 224 -1.40 -6.39 -12.52
CA GLY A 224 -2.10 -6.38 -13.80
C GLY A 224 -2.78 -5.06 -14.14
N TRP A 225 -3.18 -4.95 -15.40
CA TRP A 225 -3.92 -3.81 -15.94
C TRP A 225 -5.30 -3.62 -15.28
N LEU A 226 -5.90 -4.70 -14.77
CA LEU A 226 -7.16 -4.66 -14.02
C LEU A 226 -7.00 -4.34 -12.53
N ARG A 227 -5.77 -4.33 -12.00
CA ARG A 227 -5.52 -4.25 -10.55
C ARG A 227 -6.30 -3.13 -9.86
N LEU A 228 -6.32 -1.94 -10.48
CA LEU A 228 -6.97 -0.76 -9.91
C LEU A 228 -8.50 -0.85 -9.93
N VAL A 229 -9.11 -1.64 -10.81
CA VAL A 229 -10.57 -1.83 -10.90
C VAL A 229 -11.04 -3.14 -10.29
N SER A 230 -10.12 -3.95 -9.77
CA SER A 230 -10.38 -5.15 -8.99
C SER A 230 -10.21 -4.93 -7.48
N SER A 231 -10.90 -5.73 -6.67
CA SER A 231 -10.61 -5.83 -5.23
C SER A 231 -9.17 -6.31 -5.02
N PRO A 232 -8.42 -5.75 -4.04
CA PRO A 232 -8.86 -4.85 -2.96
C PRO A 232 -8.75 -3.33 -3.26
N LEU A 233 -8.29 -2.89 -4.43
CA LEU A 233 -8.01 -1.47 -4.70
C LEU A 233 -9.16 -0.71 -5.35
N SER A 234 -10.18 -1.41 -5.86
CA SER A 234 -11.26 -0.79 -6.64
C SER A 234 -12.13 0.21 -5.88
N ASN A 235 -12.09 0.19 -4.55
CA ASN A 235 -12.81 1.15 -3.70
C ASN A 235 -12.04 2.45 -3.40
N GLU A 236 -10.76 2.54 -3.75
CA GLU A 236 -9.90 3.68 -3.40
C GLU A 236 -10.16 4.90 -4.31
N VAL A 237 -9.69 4.87 -5.56
CA VAL A 237 -9.75 6.03 -6.48
C VAL A 237 -10.47 5.74 -7.80
N SER A 238 -10.84 4.48 -8.05
CA SER A 238 -11.21 3.98 -9.37
C SER A 238 -12.62 4.35 -9.84
N TRP A 239 -13.44 4.94 -8.96
CA TRP A 239 -14.86 5.27 -9.19
C TRP A 239 -15.14 6.04 -10.47
N LEU A 240 -14.22 6.91 -10.89
CA LEU A 240 -14.37 7.78 -12.06
C LEU A 240 -13.38 7.44 -13.20
N LEU A 241 -12.58 6.38 -13.06
CA LEU A 241 -11.63 5.98 -14.11
C LEU A 241 -12.30 5.75 -15.47
N PRO A 242 -13.47 5.06 -15.59
CA PRO A 242 -14.13 4.89 -16.88
C PRO A 242 -14.46 6.22 -17.58
N PHE A 243 -14.96 7.20 -16.82
CA PHE A 243 -15.26 8.53 -17.34
C PHE A 243 -13.99 9.31 -17.72
N GLY A 244 -12.95 9.25 -16.88
CA GLY A 244 -11.67 9.91 -17.12
C GLY A 244 -10.95 9.38 -18.37
N LEU A 245 -10.98 8.06 -18.60
CA LEU A 245 -10.40 7.44 -19.79
C LEU A 245 -11.14 7.83 -21.07
N LEU A 246 -12.45 8.04 -21.02
CA LEU A 246 -13.17 8.66 -22.13
C LEU A 246 -12.66 10.08 -22.38
N GLY A 247 -12.37 10.86 -21.34
CA GLY A 247 -11.76 12.18 -21.46
C GLY A 247 -10.45 12.16 -22.24
N VAL A 248 -9.56 11.21 -21.94
CA VAL A 248 -8.33 10.97 -22.69
C VAL A 248 -8.64 10.69 -24.17
N ALA A 249 -9.60 9.80 -24.46
CA ALA A 249 -9.99 9.47 -25.83
C ALA A 249 -10.59 10.66 -26.59
N LEU A 250 -11.50 11.42 -25.98
CA LEU A 250 -12.14 12.60 -26.60
C LEU A 250 -11.11 13.69 -26.93
N LEU A 251 -10.20 13.96 -26.00
CA LEU A 251 -9.13 14.94 -26.19
C LEU A 251 -8.11 14.49 -27.25
N SER A 252 -7.98 13.18 -27.48
CA SER A 252 -7.10 12.60 -28.50
C SER A 252 -7.71 12.63 -29.90
N VAL A 253 -9.03 12.39 -30.03
CA VAL A 253 -9.70 12.16 -31.33
C VAL A 253 -10.15 13.45 -32.04
N GLY A 254 -10.06 14.62 -31.39
CA GLY A 254 -10.55 15.90 -31.92
C GLY A 254 -9.55 16.70 -32.78
N SER A 255 -8.36 16.17 -33.05
CA SER A 255 -7.22 16.99 -33.50
C SER A 255 -6.12 16.21 -34.20
N ARG A 256 -5.34 16.87 -35.06
CA ARG A 256 -3.99 16.39 -35.40
C ARG A 256 -2.97 16.95 -34.41
N LEU A 257 -2.07 16.10 -33.93
CA LEU A 257 -0.91 16.54 -33.16
C LEU A 257 -0.03 17.43 -34.05
N ARG A 258 0.11 18.70 -33.66
CA ARG A 258 1.01 19.67 -34.28
C ARG A 258 1.97 20.16 -33.21
N LEU A 259 3.26 20.24 -33.53
CA LEU A 259 4.27 20.77 -32.62
C LEU A 259 4.52 22.26 -32.93
N PRO A 260 4.65 23.12 -31.90
CA PRO A 260 4.38 22.85 -30.48
C PRO A 260 2.88 22.59 -30.21
N VAL A 261 2.60 21.68 -29.26
CA VAL A 261 1.23 21.22 -29.00
C VAL A 261 0.28 22.36 -28.60
N GLU A 262 -0.92 22.36 -29.19
CA GLU A 262 -1.98 23.32 -28.87
C GLU A 262 -2.46 23.19 -27.42
N PRO A 263 -3.04 24.23 -26.80
CA PRO A 263 -3.44 24.21 -25.38
C PRO A 263 -4.31 23.01 -24.97
N ARG A 264 -5.22 22.55 -25.84
CA ARG A 264 -6.04 21.36 -25.60
C ARG A 264 -5.20 20.08 -25.41
N HIS A 265 -4.14 19.92 -26.20
CA HIS A 265 -3.23 18.78 -26.12
C HIS A 265 -2.21 18.94 -25.01
N GLN A 266 -1.84 20.17 -24.66
CA GLN A 266 -1.02 20.44 -23.48
C GLN A 266 -1.71 19.90 -22.23
N ALA A 267 -3.02 20.13 -22.09
CA ALA A 267 -3.79 19.58 -20.98
C ALA A 267 -3.83 18.04 -21.01
N LEU A 268 -3.93 17.42 -22.18
CA LEU A 268 -3.83 15.96 -22.32
C LEU A 268 -2.44 15.42 -21.96
N VAL A 269 -1.37 16.07 -22.41
CA VAL A 269 0.02 15.69 -22.09
C VAL A 269 0.25 15.78 -20.58
N LEU A 270 -0.22 16.86 -19.94
CA LEU A 270 -0.08 17.05 -18.51
C LEU A 270 -0.92 16.05 -17.71
N TRP A 271 -2.25 16.11 -17.83
CA TRP A 271 -3.13 15.36 -16.95
C TRP A 271 -3.24 13.89 -17.37
N GLY A 272 -3.26 13.62 -18.67
CA GLY A 272 -3.23 12.25 -19.21
C GLY A 272 -1.87 11.59 -19.02
N GLY A 273 -0.77 12.32 -19.19
CA GLY A 273 0.58 11.80 -18.93
C GLY A 273 0.83 11.51 -17.45
N TRP A 274 0.33 12.38 -16.56
CA TRP A 274 0.41 12.16 -15.10
C TRP A 274 -0.41 10.92 -14.73
N LEU A 275 -1.70 10.88 -15.09
CA LEU A 275 -2.55 9.70 -14.85
C LEU A 275 -1.91 8.43 -15.41
N GLY A 276 -1.44 8.47 -16.66
CA GLY A 276 -0.87 7.32 -17.35
C GLY A 276 0.38 6.76 -16.66
N THR A 277 1.28 7.63 -16.20
CA THR A 277 2.50 7.20 -15.49
C THR A 277 2.14 6.46 -14.20
N GLU A 278 1.16 6.97 -13.45
CA GLU A 278 0.70 6.35 -12.21
C GLU A 278 -0.09 5.07 -12.45
N LEU A 279 -0.96 5.02 -13.47
CA LEU A 279 -1.68 3.81 -13.86
C LEU A 279 -0.69 2.68 -14.18
N VAL A 280 0.36 2.97 -14.96
CA VAL A 280 1.40 1.99 -15.29
C VAL A 280 2.13 1.53 -14.02
N PHE A 281 2.60 2.47 -13.19
CA PHE A 281 3.33 2.15 -11.97
C PHE A 281 2.49 1.28 -11.02
N PHE A 282 1.28 1.72 -10.67
CA PHE A 282 0.43 1.01 -9.70
C PHE A 282 -0.13 -0.30 -10.24
N SER A 283 -0.22 -0.49 -11.56
CA SER A 283 -0.58 -1.79 -12.16
C SER A 283 0.53 -2.83 -12.06
N MET A 284 1.80 -2.42 -12.01
CA MET A 284 2.96 -3.33 -12.11
C MET A 284 3.77 -3.44 -10.82
N ALA A 285 3.72 -2.44 -9.94
CA ALA A 285 4.51 -2.41 -8.72
C ALA A 285 4.26 -3.66 -7.86
N SER A 286 5.35 -4.19 -7.30
CA SER A 286 5.39 -5.37 -6.45
C SER A 286 5.01 -5.06 -5.00
N PHE A 287 5.21 -3.82 -4.55
CA PHE A 287 4.79 -3.37 -3.22
C PHE A 287 4.53 -1.85 -3.17
N PHE A 288 3.41 -1.44 -2.57
CA PHE A 288 3.04 -0.09 -2.18
C PHE A 288 1.86 -0.16 -1.19
N HIS A 289 1.43 0.98 -0.64
CA HIS A 289 0.22 1.05 0.18
C HIS A 289 -0.93 1.69 -0.59
N ALA A 290 -2.16 1.22 -0.36
CA ALA A 290 -3.37 1.62 -1.08
C ALA A 290 -3.59 3.14 -1.06
N TYR A 291 -3.30 3.80 0.06
CA TYR A 291 -3.46 5.24 0.19
C TYR A 291 -2.58 6.07 -0.77
N TYR A 292 -1.52 5.49 -1.36
CA TYR A 292 -0.72 6.17 -2.39
C TYR A 292 -1.53 6.47 -3.66
N LEU A 293 -2.63 5.74 -3.90
CA LEU A 293 -3.51 5.95 -5.04
C LEU A 293 -4.22 7.32 -5.01
N THR A 294 -4.17 8.04 -3.89
CA THR A 294 -4.66 9.43 -3.81
C THR A 294 -3.99 10.36 -4.84
N MET A 295 -2.78 10.03 -5.28
CA MET A 295 -2.06 10.78 -6.31
C MET A 295 -2.80 10.81 -7.67
N LEU A 296 -3.57 9.77 -7.97
CA LEU A 296 -4.38 9.67 -9.20
C LEU A 296 -5.57 10.66 -9.17
N ALA A 297 -5.96 11.17 -8.00
CA ALA A 297 -7.17 11.96 -7.83
C ALA A 297 -7.11 13.29 -8.61
N ALA A 298 -5.99 14.01 -8.54
CA ALA A 298 -5.80 15.28 -9.22
C ALA A 298 -5.90 15.16 -10.76
N PRO A 299 -5.09 14.32 -11.42
CA PRO A 299 -5.19 14.17 -12.87
C PRO A 299 -6.52 13.56 -13.32
N LEU A 300 -7.11 12.64 -12.54
CA LEU A 300 -8.41 12.08 -12.85
C LEU A 300 -9.53 13.13 -12.79
N ALA A 301 -9.56 13.96 -11.73
CA ALA A 301 -10.54 15.04 -11.60
C ALA A 301 -10.43 16.05 -12.75
N ALA A 302 -9.20 16.42 -13.14
CA ALA A 302 -8.97 17.30 -14.28
C ALA A 302 -9.51 16.69 -15.59
N LEU A 303 -9.23 15.41 -15.85
CA LEU A 303 -9.69 14.70 -17.05
C LEU A 303 -11.21 14.56 -17.11
N VAL A 304 -11.86 14.24 -16.00
CA VAL A 304 -13.34 14.17 -15.91
C VAL A 304 -13.95 15.55 -16.18
N GLY A 305 -13.43 16.61 -15.57
CA GLY A 305 -13.90 17.98 -15.79
C GLY A 305 -13.71 18.45 -17.24
N MET A 306 -12.56 18.14 -17.84
CA MET A 306 -12.30 18.44 -19.25
C MET A 306 -13.22 17.66 -20.18
N ALA A 307 -13.44 16.36 -19.92
CA ALA A 307 -14.35 15.53 -20.71
C ALA A 307 -15.78 16.08 -20.69
N ALA A 308 -16.30 16.43 -19.50
CA ALA A 308 -17.61 17.04 -19.36
C ALA A 308 -17.69 18.38 -20.12
N THR A 309 -16.65 19.22 -20.00
CA THR A 309 -16.61 20.51 -20.70
C THR A 309 -16.60 20.35 -22.22
N GLU A 310 -15.82 19.40 -22.75
CA GLU A 310 -15.75 19.12 -24.19
C GLU A 310 -17.06 18.55 -24.72
N LEU A 311 -17.72 17.65 -23.98
CA LEU A 311 -19.07 17.17 -24.33
C LEU A 311 -20.09 18.30 -24.32
N TRP A 312 -20.03 19.21 -23.34
CA TRP A 312 -20.90 20.38 -23.27
C TRP A 312 -20.71 21.29 -24.48
N ARG A 313 -19.48 21.57 -24.89
CA ARG A 313 -19.18 22.38 -26.08
C ARG A 313 -19.57 21.67 -27.37
N MET A 314 -19.30 20.36 -27.46
CA MET A 314 -19.64 19.55 -28.63
C MET A 314 -21.15 19.49 -28.87
N ARG A 315 -21.98 19.60 -27.81
CA ARG A 315 -23.44 19.65 -27.93
C ARG A 315 -23.92 20.76 -28.86
N GLU A 316 -23.24 21.91 -28.90
CA GLU A 316 -23.64 23.05 -29.74
C GLU A 316 -23.49 22.73 -31.24
N ARG A 317 -22.53 21.86 -31.60
CA ARG A 317 -22.23 21.52 -33.00
C ARG A 317 -22.82 20.16 -33.41
N ARG A 318 -22.81 19.19 -32.50
CA ARG A 318 -23.20 17.78 -32.73
C ARG A 318 -23.98 17.25 -31.53
N PRO A 319 -25.20 17.76 -31.26
CA PRO A 319 -25.94 17.47 -30.02
C PRO A 319 -26.21 15.99 -29.81
N ARG A 320 -26.63 15.25 -30.85
CA ARG A 320 -26.92 13.80 -30.74
C ARG A 320 -25.69 12.99 -30.33
N ILE A 321 -24.52 13.30 -30.91
CA ILE A 321 -23.28 12.58 -30.61
C ILE A 321 -22.78 12.95 -29.21
N ALA A 322 -22.80 14.25 -28.85
CA ALA A 322 -22.38 14.69 -27.52
C ALA A 322 -23.25 14.08 -26.41
N ILE A 323 -24.57 14.09 -26.57
CA ILE A 323 -25.50 13.47 -25.63
C ILE A 323 -25.30 11.95 -25.58
N GLY A 324 -25.17 11.29 -26.74
CA GLY A 324 -24.91 9.85 -26.81
C GLY A 324 -23.62 9.45 -26.09
N LEU A 325 -22.53 10.19 -26.30
CA LEU A 325 -21.25 9.95 -25.63
C LEU A 325 -21.33 10.22 -24.13
N LEU A 326 -22.01 11.28 -23.70
CA LEU A 326 -22.24 11.56 -22.28
C LEU A 326 -23.00 10.43 -21.59
N LEU A 327 -24.11 9.97 -22.19
CA LEU A 327 -24.92 8.90 -21.64
C LEU A 327 -24.18 7.58 -21.63
N LEU A 328 -23.40 7.28 -22.68
CA LEU A 328 -22.52 6.10 -22.72
C LEU A 328 -21.47 6.15 -21.59
N ALA A 329 -20.80 7.29 -21.41
CA ALA A 329 -19.81 7.49 -20.36
C ALA A 329 -20.40 7.32 -18.97
N ALA A 330 -21.53 7.99 -18.71
CA ALA A 330 -22.20 7.97 -17.42
C ALA A 330 -22.73 6.57 -17.11
N THR A 331 -23.37 5.90 -18.08
CA THR A 331 -23.87 4.53 -17.92
C THR A 331 -22.73 3.54 -17.67
N GLY A 332 -21.67 3.59 -18.46
CA GLY A 332 -20.49 2.73 -18.27
C GLY A 332 -19.81 2.97 -16.91
N THR A 333 -19.76 4.23 -16.47
CA THR A 333 -19.24 4.59 -15.14
C THR A 333 -20.13 4.02 -14.03
N LEU A 334 -21.46 4.20 -14.10
CA LEU A 334 -22.38 3.64 -13.11
C LEU A 334 -22.33 2.12 -13.06
N ALA A 335 -22.22 1.45 -14.21
CA ALA A 335 -22.09 0.00 -14.29
C ALA A 335 -20.79 -0.48 -13.61
N ALA A 336 -19.66 0.19 -13.87
CA ALA A 336 -18.39 -0.10 -13.22
C ALA A 336 -18.46 0.16 -11.70
N GLN A 337 -19.03 1.30 -11.29
CA GLN A 337 -19.21 1.63 -9.87
C GLN A 337 -20.06 0.59 -9.13
N TYR A 338 -21.15 0.13 -9.75
CA TYR A 338 -22.02 -0.90 -9.19
C TYR A 338 -21.28 -2.25 -9.04
N ALA A 339 -20.52 -2.65 -10.06
CA ALA A 339 -19.72 -3.87 -10.02
C ALA A 339 -18.60 -3.81 -8.96
N MET A 340 -17.85 -2.70 -8.91
CA MET A 340 -16.79 -2.49 -7.92
C MET A 340 -17.36 -2.47 -6.49
N ALA A 341 -18.43 -1.72 -6.23
CA ALA A 341 -19.09 -1.67 -4.93
C ALA A 341 -19.60 -3.04 -4.47
N GLY A 342 -20.07 -3.88 -5.39
CA GLY A 342 -20.51 -5.25 -5.12
C GLY A 342 -19.41 -6.16 -4.57
N SER A 343 -18.14 -5.78 -4.68
CA SER A 343 -17.01 -6.52 -4.08
C SER A 343 -16.83 -6.25 -2.58
N TYR A 344 -17.49 -5.23 -2.03
CA TYR A 344 -17.32 -4.78 -0.63
C TYR A 344 -18.63 -4.74 0.15
N VAL A 345 -19.76 -4.47 -0.52
CA VAL A 345 -21.08 -4.40 0.10
C VAL A 345 -22.13 -5.17 -0.68
N SER A 346 -23.03 -5.83 0.07
CA SER A 346 -24.21 -6.48 -0.48
C SER A 346 -25.29 -5.46 -0.81
N ASP A 347 -25.60 -4.58 0.15
CA ASP A 347 -26.57 -3.50 -0.01
C ASP A 347 -25.95 -2.29 -0.74
N ARG A 348 -26.63 -1.86 -1.81
CA ARG A 348 -26.23 -0.76 -2.70
C ARG A 348 -27.41 0.21 -2.89
N TRP A 349 -28.07 0.55 -1.79
CA TRP A 349 -29.28 1.40 -1.73
C TRP A 349 -29.18 2.73 -2.49
N TRP A 350 -27.97 3.27 -2.70
CA TRP A 350 -27.77 4.51 -3.44
C TRP A 350 -27.79 4.34 -4.96
N ALA A 351 -27.61 3.11 -5.47
CA ALA A 351 -27.55 2.85 -6.90
C ALA A 351 -28.85 3.25 -7.64
N PRO A 352 -30.06 2.97 -7.12
CA PRO A 352 -31.31 3.50 -7.68
C PRO A 352 -31.33 5.03 -7.79
N ILE A 353 -30.74 5.76 -6.83
CA ILE A 353 -30.67 7.23 -6.86
C ILE A 353 -29.80 7.70 -8.02
N ALA A 354 -28.63 7.08 -8.20
CA ALA A 354 -27.72 7.39 -9.31
C ALA A 354 -28.36 7.09 -10.68
N VAL A 355 -29.02 5.93 -10.80
CA VAL A 355 -29.73 5.53 -12.03
C VAL A 355 -30.89 6.47 -12.32
N ALA A 356 -31.69 6.84 -11.32
CA ALA A 356 -32.80 7.78 -11.48
C ALA A 356 -32.30 9.17 -11.91
N ALA A 357 -31.24 9.68 -11.29
CA ALA A 357 -30.63 10.95 -11.67
C ALA A 357 -30.16 10.94 -13.14
N LEU A 358 -29.52 9.85 -13.59
CA LEU A 358 -29.10 9.70 -14.99
C LEU A 358 -30.30 9.60 -15.95
N ALA A 359 -31.34 8.84 -15.58
CA ALA A 359 -32.54 8.67 -16.40
C ALA A 359 -33.30 10.00 -16.56
N ILE A 360 -33.48 10.75 -15.47
CA ILE A 360 -34.07 12.09 -15.50
C ILE A 360 -33.19 13.03 -16.33
N GLY A 361 -31.87 12.99 -16.12
CA GLY A 361 -30.93 13.78 -16.91
C GLY A 361 -31.02 13.52 -18.41
N ALA A 362 -31.09 12.25 -18.81
CA ALA A 362 -31.29 11.83 -20.20
C ALA A 362 -32.63 12.31 -20.78
N LEU A 363 -33.72 12.19 -20.02
CA LEU A 363 -35.04 12.68 -20.42
C LEU A 363 -35.04 14.19 -20.63
N LEU A 364 -34.46 14.96 -19.70
CA LEU A 364 -34.33 16.41 -19.82
C LEU A 364 -33.49 16.82 -21.02
N LEU A 365 -32.38 16.11 -21.30
CA LEU A 365 -31.56 16.34 -22.49
C LEU A 365 -32.33 16.07 -23.78
N PHE A 366 -33.13 14.99 -23.82
CA PHE A 366 -33.97 14.65 -24.97
C PHE A 366 -35.06 15.70 -25.21
N ILE A 367 -35.78 16.11 -24.17
CA ILE A 367 -36.80 17.17 -24.23
C ILE A 367 -36.16 18.49 -24.65
N ALA A 368 -35.04 18.87 -24.03
CA ALA A 368 -34.31 20.08 -24.35
C ALA A 368 -33.83 20.10 -25.80
N GLN A 369 -33.38 18.97 -26.34
CA GLN A 369 -32.98 18.87 -27.74
C GLN A 369 -34.17 18.97 -28.69
N ARG A 370 -35.32 18.36 -28.35
CA ARG A 370 -36.53 18.39 -29.17
C ARG A 370 -37.20 19.76 -29.21
N HIS A 371 -37.23 20.45 -28.06
CA HIS A 371 -37.95 21.72 -27.88
C HIS A 371 -37.02 22.95 -27.75
N GLN A 372 -35.70 22.76 -27.90
CA GLN A 372 -34.69 23.83 -27.84
C GLN A 372 -34.66 24.60 -26.51
N LEU A 373 -34.91 23.89 -25.39
CA LEU A 373 -35.00 24.47 -24.05
C LEU A 373 -33.63 24.46 -23.33
N ALA A 374 -32.88 25.55 -23.47
CA ALA A 374 -31.54 25.67 -22.87
C ALA A 374 -31.47 25.42 -21.34
N PRO A 375 -32.45 25.84 -20.52
CA PRO A 375 -32.44 25.54 -19.08
C PRO A 375 -32.51 24.03 -18.80
N LEU A 376 -33.35 23.29 -19.54
CA LEU A 376 -33.47 21.84 -19.40
C LEU A 376 -32.20 21.12 -19.87
N ALA A 377 -31.52 21.65 -20.90
CA ALA A 377 -30.24 21.09 -21.33
C ALA A 377 -29.17 21.21 -20.23
N ARG A 378 -29.11 22.35 -19.53
CA ARG A 378 -28.19 22.57 -18.40
C ARG A 378 -28.52 21.64 -17.23
N ALA A 379 -29.80 21.56 -16.85
CA ALA A 379 -30.26 20.67 -15.79
C ALA A 379 -30.00 19.20 -16.11
N GLY A 380 -30.35 18.77 -17.33
CA GLY A 380 -30.16 17.39 -17.76
C GLY A 380 -28.70 16.98 -17.85
N PHE A 381 -27.84 17.86 -18.36
CA PHE A 381 -26.39 17.63 -18.37
C PHE A 381 -25.81 17.58 -16.95
N GLY A 382 -26.19 18.53 -16.10
CA GLY A 382 -25.77 18.57 -14.70
C GLY A 382 -26.16 17.30 -13.95
N LEU A 383 -27.39 16.82 -14.13
CA LEU A 383 -27.86 15.57 -13.54
C LEU A 383 -27.11 14.33 -14.04
N ALA A 384 -26.84 14.25 -15.35
CA ALA A 384 -26.08 13.12 -15.90
C ALA A 384 -24.65 13.04 -15.34
N VAL A 385 -23.98 14.19 -15.16
CA VAL A 385 -22.66 14.24 -14.51
C VAL A 385 -22.78 13.96 -13.02
N ALA A 386 -23.73 14.59 -12.31
CA ALA A 386 -23.94 14.40 -10.88
C ALA A 386 -24.27 12.94 -10.51
N ALA A 387 -24.98 12.21 -11.37
CA ALA A 387 -25.24 10.79 -11.19
C ALA A 387 -23.95 9.99 -10.99
N THR A 388 -22.88 10.29 -11.74
CA THR A 388 -21.58 9.61 -11.62
C THR A 388 -20.83 9.92 -10.33
N LEU A 389 -21.24 10.98 -9.61
CA LEU A 389 -20.63 11.39 -8.35
C LEU A 389 -21.33 10.79 -7.13
N VAL A 390 -22.49 10.14 -7.28
CA VAL A 390 -23.25 9.56 -6.17
C VAL A 390 -22.44 8.49 -5.44
N THR A 391 -21.89 7.51 -6.16
CA THR A 391 -21.08 6.44 -5.52
C THR A 391 -19.83 6.98 -4.80
N PRO A 392 -18.94 7.78 -5.41
CA PRO A 392 -17.78 8.31 -4.70
C PRO A 392 -18.16 9.23 -3.53
N LEU A 393 -19.29 9.95 -3.60
CA LEU A 393 -19.81 10.74 -2.48
C LEU A 393 -20.24 9.85 -1.30
N VAL A 394 -21.02 8.80 -1.58
CA VAL A 394 -21.42 7.81 -0.56
C VAL A 394 -20.18 7.16 0.03
N TRP A 395 -19.24 6.71 -0.79
CA TRP A 395 -18.03 6.04 -0.31
C TRP A 395 -17.15 6.96 0.54
N SER A 396 -16.99 8.22 0.14
CA SER A 396 -16.26 9.23 0.91
C SER A 396 -16.94 9.51 2.25
N THR A 397 -18.28 9.56 2.26
CA THR A 397 -19.07 9.74 3.48
C THR A 397 -18.88 8.55 4.41
N LEU A 398 -19.09 7.33 3.93
CA LEU A 398 -18.88 6.09 4.69
C LEU A 398 -17.45 6.02 5.24
N THR A 399 -16.45 6.35 4.41
CA THR A 399 -15.04 6.38 4.85
C THR A 399 -14.81 7.40 5.94
N THR A 400 -15.50 8.54 5.91
CA THR A 400 -15.32 9.64 6.88
C THR A 400 -16.07 9.39 8.18
N THR A 401 -17.27 8.82 8.10
CA THR A 401 -18.16 8.57 9.24
C THR A 401 -17.97 7.19 9.87
N ASP A 402 -17.13 6.32 9.29
CA ASP A 402 -16.82 5.01 9.84
C ASP A 402 -16.25 5.17 11.27
N PRO A 403 -16.92 4.59 12.29
CA PRO A 403 -16.51 4.69 13.68
C PRO A 403 -15.28 3.81 14.00
N SER A 404 -14.69 3.13 13.01
CA SER A 404 -13.51 2.29 13.22
C SER A 404 -12.41 3.04 13.99
N PRO A 405 -11.96 2.50 15.15
CA PRO A 405 -10.86 3.10 15.90
C PRO A 405 -9.56 2.98 15.09
N ASN A 406 -8.66 3.94 15.28
CA ASN A 406 -7.30 4.05 14.74
C ASN A 406 -6.82 2.85 13.90
N ALA A 407 -6.82 3.01 12.58
CA ALA A 407 -6.26 2.01 11.66
C ALA A 407 -4.74 2.23 11.50
N ARG A 408 -3.98 1.14 11.34
CA ARG A 408 -2.52 1.20 11.07
C ARG A 408 -2.19 1.89 9.74
N LEU A 409 -3.06 1.70 8.74
CA LEU A 409 -2.91 2.29 7.42
C LEU A 409 -4.22 2.95 6.99
N PRO A 410 -4.17 4.17 6.41
CA PRO A 410 -5.34 4.77 5.81
C PRO A 410 -5.85 3.93 4.63
N HIS A 411 -7.16 3.76 4.55
CA HIS A 411 -7.83 3.06 3.46
C HIS A 411 -9.23 3.64 3.29
N ALA A 412 -9.80 3.48 2.10
CA ALA A 412 -11.21 3.74 1.85
C ALA A 412 -12.10 2.73 2.59
N TYR A 413 -13.37 3.07 2.78
CA TYR A 413 -14.35 2.17 3.40
C TYR A 413 -14.32 0.77 2.77
N ALA A 414 -14.18 -0.25 3.61
CA ALA A 414 -13.97 -1.64 3.23
C ALA A 414 -15.25 -2.52 3.26
N GLY A 415 -16.34 -2.00 3.82
CA GLY A 415 -17.56 -2.79 4.05
C GLY A 415 -17.50 -3.66 5.32
N SER A 416 -18.62 -4.36 5.59
CA SER A 416 -18.78 -5.24 6.76
C SER A 416 -18.18 -6.63 6.58
N SER A 417 -17.91 -7.04 5.34
CA SER A 417 -17.10 -8.22 5.07
C SER A 417 -15.65 -7.85 5.29
N GLY A 418 -15.05 -8.25 6.42
CA GLY A 418 -13.61 -8.08 6.74
C GLY A 418 -12.65 -8.81 5.79
N ARG A 419 -12.92 -8.79 4.49
CA ARG A 419 -12.19 -9.45 3.39
C ARG A 419 -11.42 -8.48 2.49
N GLY A 420 -11.55 -7.17 2.66
CA GLY A 420 -10.85 -6.18 1.85
C GLY A 420 -10.20 -5.12 2.70
N GLY A 421 -8.88 -4.95 2.59
CA GLY A 421 -8.15 -3.83 3.19
C GLY A 421 -7.54 -4.16 4.54
N GLY A 422 -6.23 -3.95 4.65
CA GLY A 422 -5.35 -4.27 5.79
C GLY A 422 -5.64 -3.53 7.11
N GLY A 423 -6.89 -3.17 7.38
CA GLY A 423 -7.37 -2.66 8.65
C GLY A 423 -7.73 -3.81 9.60
N GLN A 424 -6.76 -4.64 9.98
CA GLN A 424 -6.93 -5.40 11.21
C GLN A 424 -6.89 -4.39 12.36
N SER A 425 -8.08 -4.02 12.84
CA SER A 425 -8.23 -3.30 14.10
C SER A 425 -7.51 -4.11 15.18
N ARG A 426 -6.58 -3.49 15.92
CA ARG A 426 -5.98 -4.05 17.15
C ARG A 426 -7.04 -4.06 18.27
N ASN A 427 -8.22 -4.61 18.03
CA ASN A 427 -9.08 -5.03 19.11
C ASN A 427 -8.45 -6.29 19.72
N GLY A 428 -7.49 -6.10 20.63
CA GLY A 428 -7.07 -7.17 21.52
C GLY A 428 -5.58 -7.55 21.57
N ASP A 429 -4.63 -6.68 21.19
CA ASP A 429 -3.36 -6.72 21.92
C ASP A 429 -3.64 -6.03 23.27
N GLN A 430 -4.37 -6.70 24.15
CA GLN A 430 -4.46 -6.28 25.55
C GLN A 430 -3.02 -6.25 26.04
N VAL A 431 -2.48 -5.04 26.21
CA VAL A 431 -1.17 -4.90 26.81
C VAL A 431 -1.28 -5.54 28.18
N ASP A 432 -0.38 -6.48 28.45
CA ASP A 432 -0.38 -7.18 29.71
C ASP A 432 -0.11 -6.15 30.82
N THR A 433 -1.17 -5.75 31.53
CA THR A 433 -1.09 -4.73 32.58
C THR A 433 -0.15 -5.16 33.70
N SER A 434 -0.01 -6.48 33.93
CA SER A 434 0.92 -7.01 34.92
C SER A 434 2.37 -6.80 34.49
N LEU A 435 2.66 -6.99 33.20
CA LEU A 435 3.97 -6.68 32.62
C LEU A 435 4.27 -5.18 32.68
N ILE A 436 3.32 -4.31 32.30
CA ILE A 436 3.51 -2.85 32.41
C ILE A 436 3.84 -2.47 33.85
N SER A 437 3.01 -2.92 34.81
CA SER A 437 3.20 -2.59 36.22
C SER A 437 4.56 -3.07 36.74
N PHE A 438 4.98 -4.26 36.33
CA PHE A 438 6.30 -4.79 36.64
C PHE A 438 7.41 -3.93 36.04
N LEU A 439 7.36 -3.63 34.74
CA LEU A 439 8.38 -2.83 34.07
C LEU A 439 8.46 -1.44 34.69
N GLU A 440 7.34 -0.77 34.93
CA GLU A 440 7.31 0.54 35.58
C GLU A 440 7.95 0.47 36.98
N ALA A 441 7.54 -0.47 37.82
CA ALA A 441 8.09 -0.60 39.17
C ALA A 441 9.61 -0.87 39.18
N ASN A 442 10.12 -1.58 38.17
CA ASN A 442 11.51 -2.05 38.12
C ASN A 442 12.40 -1.28 37.12
N THR A 443 11.96 -0.14 36.57
CA THR A 443 12.78 0.69 35.66
C THR A 443 12.69 2.20 35.95
N GLN A 444 12.39 2.56 37.20
CA GLN A 444 12.34 3.97 37.64
C GLN A 444 13.70 4.67 37.53
N ASP A 445 14.78 3.90 37.64
CA ASP A 445 16.18 4.35 37.60
C ASP A 445 16.87 4.13 36.25
N VAL A 446 16.14 3.59 35.27
CA VAL A 446 16.65 3.15 33.96
C VAL A 446 16.05 4.04 32.87
N GLU A 447 16.80 4.33 31.80
CA GLU A 447 16.33 5.18 30.69
C GLU A 447 15.18 4.51 29.91
N TYR A 448 15.39 3.27 29.47
CA TYR A 448 14.42 2.51 28.69
C TYR A 448 13.57 1.60 29.57
N LEU A 449 12.25 1.59 29.31
CA LEU A 449 11.29 0.69 29.96
C LEU A 449 11.61 -0.77 29.62
N VAL A 450 11.87 -1.05 28.35
CA VAL A 450 12.20 -2.39 27.83
C VAL A 450 12.79 -2.25 26.42
N ALA A 451 13.65 -3.18 26.02
CA ALA A 451 14.06 -3.35 24.63
C ALA A 451 13.16 -4.37 23.92
N VAL A 452 12.77 -4.08 22.69
CA VAL A 452 11.92 -4.95 21.87
C VAL A 452 12.50 -5.12 20.47
N PRO A 453 12.16 -6.23 19.81
CA PRO A 453 12.32 -6.48 18.38
C PRO A 453 12.12 -5.31 17.44
N SER A 454 10.99 -4.61 17.55
CA SER A 454 10.52 -3.70 16.52
C SER A 454 9.53 -2.68 17.06
N ALA A 455 9.35 -1.57 16.34
CA ALA A 455 8.33 -0.58 16.67
C ALA A 455 6.90 -1.18 16.64
N ASN A 456 6.65 -2.18 15.79
CA ASN A 456 5.35 -2.88 15.73
C ASN A 456 5.02 -3.69 17.00
N GLU A 457 6.03 -4.03 17.80
CA GLU A 457 5.87 -4.72 19.08
C GLU A 457 5.97 -3.76 20.25
N GLY A 458 6.73 -2.67 20.11
CA GLY A 458 7.00 -1.71 21.17
C GLY A 458 6.00 -0.57 21.33
N ASP A 459 5.24 -0.24 20.28
CA ASP A 459 4.38 0.94 20.26
C ASP A 459 3.30 0.92 21.35
N VAL A 460 2.75 -0.26 21.65
CA VAL A 460 1.74 -0.42 22.70
C VAL A 460 2.24 -0.05 24.09
N TYR A 461 3.52 -0.30 24.40
CA TYR A 461 4.11 0.05 25.70
C TYR A 461 4.35 1.55 25.83
N VAL A 462 4.82 2.20 24.76
CA VAL A 462 4.99 3.66 24.72
C VAL A 462 3.65 4.37 24.88
N LEU A 463 2.60 3.89 24.21
CA LEU A 463 1.25 4.46 24.31
C LEU A 463 0.64 4.27 25.71
N ALA A 464 0.92 3.15 26.37
CA ALA A 464 0.37 2.84 27.69
C ALA A 464 1.08 3.60 28.83
N THR A 465 2.40 3.80 28.72
CA THR A 465 3.24 4.29 29.84
C THR A 465 3.81 5.69 29.61
N GLY A 466 3.90 6.15 28.36
CA GLY A 466 4.67 7.34 27.99
C GLY A 466 6.19 7.22 28.16
N ARG A 467 6.69 6.03 28.53
CA ARG A 467 8.12 5.76 28.75
C ARG A 467 8.85 5.40 27.44
N PRO A 468 10.15 5.72 27.30
CA PRO A 468 10.96 5.28 26.17
C PRO A 468 11.08 3.75 26.08
N VAL A 469 10.98 3.20 24.88
CA VAL A 469 11.19 1.79 24.56
C VAL A 469 12.27 1.70 23.47
N LEU A 470 13.24 0.79 23.64
CA LEU A 470 14.32 0.62 22.67
C LEU A 470 13.88 -0.33 21.54
N TYR A 471 13.90 0.13 20.29
CA TYR A 471 13.55 -0.67 19.12
C TYR A 471 14.81 -1.20 18.42
N MET A 472 15.13 -2.48 18.64
CA MET A 472 16.40 -3.05 18.18
C MET A 472 16.47 -3.26 16.66
N GLY A 473 15.33 -3.50 16.01
CA GLY A 473 15.26 -3.85 14.59
C GLY A 473 14.40 -2.93 13.71
N GLY A 474 14.25 -1.66 14.10
CA GLY A 474 13.49 -0.67 13.34
C GLY A 474 11.98 -0.94 13.33
N PHE A 475 11.30 -0.67 12.21
CA PHE A 475 9.84 -0.78 12.14
C PHE A 475 9.34 -2.23 12.21
N SER A 476 10.00 -3.14 11.51
CA SER A 476 9.56 -4.54 11.32
C SER A 476 10.46 -5.60 11.92
N GLY A 477 11.54 -5.19 12.61
CA GLY A 477 12.50 -6.11 13.21
C GLY A 477 13.56 -6.63 12.23
N SER A 478 13.66 -6.04 11.02
CA SER A 478 14.59 -6.49 9.97
C SER A 478 15.77 -5.54 9.74
N ASP A 479 15.76 -4.37 10.39
CA ASP A 479 16.88 -3.43 10.33
C ASP A 479 17.92 -3.82 11.38
N SER A 480 19.20 -3.58 11.13
CA SER A 480 20.27 -3.80 12.12
C SER A 480 20.57 -2.50 12.88
N VAL A 481 19.64 -2.06 13.72
CA VAL A 481 19.74 -0.75 14.41
C VAL A 481 20.62 -0.82 15.64
N VAL A 482 20.50 -1.89 16.43
CA VAL A 482 21.23 -2.08 17.69
C VAL A 482 22.01 -3.39 17.64
N SER A 483 23.31 -3.32 17.91
CA SER A 483 24.20 -4.48 18.00
C SER A 483 24.21 -5.10 19.40
N ALA A 484 24.81 -6.29 19.55
CA ALA A 484 25.02 -6.91 20.85
C ALA A 484 25.91 -6.04 21.76
N ASP A 485 26.96 -5.42 21.20
CA ASP A 485 27.86 -4.53 21.92
C ASP A 485 27.14 -3.27 22.41
N ASP A 486 26.23 -2.71 21.60
CA ASP A 486 25.39 -1.57 22.01
C ASP A 486 24.48 -1.96 23.19
N LEU A 487 23.90 -3.17 23.17
CA LEU A 487 23.09 -3.67 24.28
C LEU A 487 23.92 -3.81 25.55
N ALA A 488 25.10 -4.46 25.45
CA ALA A 488 26.01 -4.63 26.57
C ALA A 488 26.39 -3.27 27.19
N GLN A 489 26.75 -2.30 26.36
CA GLN A 489 27.08 -0.94 26.82
C GLN A 489 25.89 -0.25 27.51
N MET A 490 24.66 -0.43 27.00
CA MET A 490 23.46 0.14 27.61
C MET A 490 23.13 -0.52 28.96
N VAL A 491 23.42 -1.82 29.12
CA VAL A 491 23.28 -2.52 30.41
C VAL A 491 24.34 -2.02 31.39
N ASP A 492 25.61 -1.99 30.99
CA ASP A 492 26.73 -1.53 31.82
C ASP A 492 26.57 -0.08 32.30
N SER A 493 25.99 0.78 31.45
CA SER A 493 25.72 2.18 31.78
C SER A 493 24.42 2.41 32.56
N GLY A 494 23.67 1.34 32.89
CA GLY A 494 22.41 1.43 33.63
C GLY A 494 21.23 1.98 32.84
N LYS A 495 21.34 2.04 31.50
CA LYS A 495 20.30 2.58 30.60
C LYS A 495 19.26 1.55 30.19
N LEU A 496 19.56 0.27 30.26
CA LEU A 496 18.67 -0.83 29.88
C LEU A 496 18.77 -1.97 30.89
N ARG A 497 17.61 -2.53 31.29
CA ARG A 497 17.53 -3.67 32.23
C ARG A 497 16.80 -4.88 31.65
N TYR A 498 15.77 -4.64 30.83
CA TYR A 498 14.90 -5.70 30.35
C TYR A 498 14.82 -5.74 28.83
N VAL A 499 14.74 -6.95 28.28
CA VAL A 499 14.45 -7.20 26.86
C VAL A 499 13.28 -8.18 26.73
N LEU A 500 12.34 -7.89 25.84
CA LEU A 500 11.27 -8.80 25.47
C LEU A 500 11.70 -9.53 24.19
N TRP A 501 11.87 -10.85 24.24
CA TRP A 501 12.49 -11.61 23.14
C TRP A 501 11.83 -12.96 22.89
N GLY A 502 11.65 -13.31 21.62
CA GLY A 502 11.00 -14.57 21.17
C GLY A 502 11.96 -15.64 20.64
N GLY A 503 13.27 -15.49 20.82
CA GLY A 503 14.29 -16.49 20.47
C GLY A 503 14.83 -16.37 19.03
N ASP A 504 13.96 -16.27 18.03
CA ASP A 504 14.36 -16.27 16.61
C ASP A 504 13.92 -15.01 15.85
N GLN A 505 14.85 -14.07 15.65
CA GLN A 505 14.71 -13.05 14.63
C GLN A 505 15.51 -13.39 13.38
N ARG A 506 14.86 -13.31 12.22
CA ARG A 506 15.51 -13.48 10.92
C ARG A 506 16.57 -12.39 10.72
N GLY A 507 17.83 -12.72 10.94
CA GLY A 507 18.97 -11.93 10.48
C GLY A 507 19.95 -11.43 11.54
N ASN A 508 19.75 -11.71 12.83
CA ASN A 508 20.67 -11.25 13.88
C ASN A 508 21.01 -12.37 14.90
N SER A 509 21.71 -13.40 14.42
CA SER A 509 22.15 -14.53 15.24
C SER A 509 23.01 -14.11 16.43
N ASP A 510 23.83 -13.06 16.25
CA ASP A 510 24.77 -12.61 17.26
C ASP A 510 24.03 -11.97 18.44
N LEU A 511 22.99 -11.18 18.16
CA LEU A 511 22.12 -10.62 19.20
C LEU A 511 21.33 -11.71 19.93
N SER A 512 20.76 -12.70 19.22
CA SER A 512 20.10 -13.85 19.85
C SER A 512 21.05 -14.61 20.77
N ASN A 513 22.27 -14.88 20.33
CA ASN A 513 23.29 -15.59 21.11
C ASN A 513 23.72 -14.79 22.34
N TRP A 514 23.87 -13.47 22.20
CA TRP A 514 24.24 -12.60 23.31
C TRP A 514 23.14 -12.55 24.37
N ILE A 515 21.87 -12.34 23.98
CA ILE A 515 20.73 -12.36 24.91
C ILE A 515 20.63 -13.72 25.61
N ALA A 516 20.81 -14.83 24.89
CA ALA A 516 20.75 -16.16 25.47
C ALA A 516 21.86 -16.43 26.51
N SER A 517 23.01 -15.75 26.40
CA SER A 517 24.15 -15.94 27.30
C SER A 517 24.22 -14.93 28.46
N HIS A 518 23.62 -13.75 28.30
CA HIS A 518 23.72 -12.63 29.25
C HIS A 518 22.38 -12.23 29.87
N ALA A 519 21.35 -13.06 29.74
CA ALA A 519 20.03 -12.74 30.26
C ALA A 519 19.38 -13.90 31.02
N THR A 520 18.61 -13.56 32.04
CA THR A 520 17.83 -14.51 32.83
C THR A 520 16.34 -14.25 32.69
N ILE A 521 15.54 -15.30 32.55
CA ILE A 521 14.09 -15.19 32.46
C ILE A 521 13.54 -14.55 33.74
N VAL A 522 12.70 -13.53 33.59
CA VAL A 522 11.98 -12.93 34.71
C VAL A 522 10.82 -13.84 35.11
N ALA A 523 10.79 -14.25 36.38
CA ALA A 523 9.74 -15.14 36.89
C ALA A 523 8.34 -14.52 36.71
N GLY A 524 7.41 -15.31 36.17
CA GLY A 524 6.04 -14.87 35.88
C GLY A 524 5.84 -14.23 34.50
N PHE A 525 6.90 -14.06 33.70
CA PHE A 525 6.87 -13.46 32.36
C PHE A 525 7.57 -14.34 31.30
N ASP A 526 7.49 -15.66 31.46
CA ASP A 526 8.01 -16.65 30.52
C ASP A 526 7.19 -16.74 29.22
N GLN A 527 5.91 -16.35 29.26
CA GLN A 527 5.05 -16.19 28.08
C GLN A 527 4.22 -14.92 28.12
N VAL A 528 4.76 -13.84 27.55
CA VAL A 528 4.07 -12.55 27.43
C VAL A 528 3.16 -12.54 26.21
N GLY A 529 1.91 -12.10 26.40
CA GLY A 529 1.00 -11.70 25.32
C GLY A 529 0.57 -12.82 24.35
N GLY A 530 0.70 -14.09 24.74
CA GLY A 530 0.31 -15.24 23.90
C GLY A 530 1.13 -15.42 22.61
N ARG A 531 2.23 -14.68 22.45
CA ARG A 531 3.08 -14.66 21.23
C ARG A 531 4.38 -15.44 21.36
N GLY A 532 4.58 -16.17 22.45
CA GLY A 532 5.83 -16.91 22.70
C GLY A 532 7.04 -16.00 22.96
N THR A 533 6.81 -14.74 23.33
CA THR A 533 7.85 -13.81 23.76
C THR A 533 8.07 -13.90 25.26
N THR A 534 9.32 -13.91 25.68
CA THR A 534 9.73 -14.01 27.09
C THR A 534 10.39 -12.71 27.52
N LEU A 535 10.12 -12.26 28.75
CA LEU A 535 10.85 -11.16 29.36
C LEU A 535 12.15 -11.67 29.97
N TYR A 536 13.26 -11.08 29.56
CA TYR A 536 14.57 -11.35 30.13
C TYR A 536 15.11 -10.13 30.85
N GLU A 537 15.75 -10.38 32.00
CA GLU A 537 16.61 -9.43 32.71
C GLU A 537 18.04 -9.59 32.19
N LEU A 538 18.62 -8.50 31.71
CA LEU A 538 19.97 -8.43 31.17
C LEU A 538 21.00 -8.27 32.31
N ARG A 539 22.16 -8.90 32.19
CA ARG A 539 23.23 -8.91 33.21
C ARG A 539 24.60 -8.58 32.65
#